data_AF-A0A5N5W540-F1
#
_entry.id   AF-A0A5N5W540-F1
#
_cell.length_a   1.000
_cell.length_b   1.000
_cell.length_c   1.000
_cell.angle_alpha   90.00
_cell.angle_beta   90.00
_cell.angle_gamma   90.00
#
_symmetry.space_group_name_H-M   'P 1'
#
loop_
_entity.id
_entity.type
_entity.pdbx_description
1 polymer ?
#
loop_
_entity_poly.entity_id
_entity_poly.type
_entity_poly.pdbx_seq_one_letter_code
_entity_poly.pdbx_strand_id
1 'polypeptide(L)'
;MVAAIGLTATSAQADSPGNCTTRHDGPAAFGECTDVPSGTMWRIEVACFYLEGDQPITYWVAGSVITGNGVSTAMCSRPRSYATKTIRPVVVGVTGQQGRLVGYGGKCVDIRHGSTTIATPVQIYDCNGTGAQWWTLGSDRTVRALGKCLNVVWGRSENGTGVEIYDCIPSSQGEQWIPQADGSLKNVLTGKCLDLLGFDTTNARQLGIWDCNGLANQKWVLTP
;
A
#
# COMPACT_ATOMS: atom_id res chain seq x y z
N MET A 1 -16.25 7.94 -40.28
CA MET A 1 -16.10 8.58 -38.96
C MET A 1 -17.15 7.98 -38.05
N VAL A 2 -16.76 7.01 -37.22
CA VAL A 2 -17.68 6.41 -36.24
C VAL A 2 -17.69 7.34 -35.04
N ALA A 3 -18.85 7.90 -34.73
CA ALA A 3 -19.03 8.80 -33.59
C ALA A 3 -18.68 8.06 -32.30
N ALA A 4 -17.73 8.60 -31.53
CA ALA A 4 -17.47 8.17 -30.17
C ALA A 4 -18.73 8.47 -29.33
N ILE A 5 -19.52 7.43 -29.04
CA ILE A 5 -20.65 7.54 -28.14
C ILE A 5 -20.06 7.62 -26.71
N GLY A 6 -19.79 8.84 -26.27
CA GLY A 6 -19.50 9.14 -24.87
C GLY A 6 -20.75 8.95 -24.03
N LEU A 7 -20.96 7.74 -23.52
CA LEU A 7 -21.97 7.47 -22.51
C LEU A 7 -21.28 7.43 -21.15
N THR A 8 -21.66 8.37 -20.28
CA THR A 8 -21.25 8.46 -18.88
C THR A 8 -21.59 7.16 -18.15
N ALA A 9 -20.57 6.44 -17.69
CA ALA A 9 -20.74 5.26 -16.86
C ALA A 9 -21.28 5.66 -15.48
N THR A 10 -22.32 4.94 -15.05
CA THR A 10 -23.02 5.08 -13.77
C THR A 10 -22.06 4.95 -12.58
N SER A 11 -22.06 5.98 -11.75
CA SER A 11 -21.47 5.99 -10.42
C SER A 11 -22.04 4.85 -9.55
N ALA A 12 -21.14 4.06 -8.97
CA ALA A 12 -21.25 3.26 -7.73
C ALA A 12 -20.69 1.85 -7.92
N GLN A 13 -19.36 1.70 -7.79
CA GLN A 13 -18.80 0.43 -7.33
C GLN A 13 -18.15 0.69 -5.97
N ALA A 14 -18.57 -0.09 -4.98
CA ALA A 14 -18.24 0.08 -3.56
C ALA A 14 -16.74 0.04 -3.22
N ASP A 15 -15.89 -0.28 -4.20
CA ASP A 15 -14.42 -0.40 -4.07
C ASP A 15 -13.63 0.67 -4.86
N SER A 16 -14.30 1.74 -5.32
CA SER A 16 -13.68 2.84 -6.07
C SER A 16 -12.73 3.66 -5.18
N PRO A 17 -11.46 3.93 -5.60
CA PRO A 17 -10.46 4.67 -4.80
C PRO A 17 -10.80 6.16 -4.57
N GLY A 18 -11.82 6.66 -5.27
CA GLY A 18 -12.28 8.05 -5.26
C GLY A 18 -13.48 8.21 -6.19
N ASN A 19 -13.67 9.41 -6.74
CA ASN A 19 -14.65 9.66 -7.79
C ASN A 19 -14.08 9.22 -9.14
N CYS A 20 -14.55 8.08 -9.65
CA CYS A 20 -13.98 7.47 -10.84
C CYS A 20 -14.95 7.44 -12.02
N THR A 21 -14.40 7.68 -13.20
CA THR A 21 -15.06 7.46 -14.49
C THR A 21 -14.31 6.41 -15.28
N THR A 22 -15.02 5.61 -16.08
CA THR A 22 -14.42 4.57 -16.91
C THR A 22 -14.89 4.70 -18.35
N ARG A 23 -14.00 4.36 -19.29
CA ARG A 23 -14.29 4.33 -20.72
C ARG A 23 -13.48 3.23 -21.41
N HIS A 24 -13.97 2.77 -22.55
CA HIS A 24 -13.23 1.88 -23.43
C HIS A 24 -13.25 2.39 -24.86
N ASP A 25 -12.19 2.07 -25.61
CA ASP A 25 -12.06 2.32 -27.05
C ASP A 25 -11.38 1.10 -27.69
N GLY A 26 -12.17 0.30 -28.41
CA GLY A 26 -11.72 -0.96 -28.97
C GLY A 26 -11.11 -1.90 -27.90
N PRO A 27 -9.84 -2.32 -28.04
CA PRO A 27 -9.14 -3.14 -27.04
C PRO A 27 -8.64 -2.36 -25.81
N ALA A 28 -8.68 -1.02 -25.84
CA ALA A 28 -8.17 -0.18 -24.76
C ALA A 28 -9.26 0.15 -23.76
N ALA A 29 -8.88 0.19 -22.48
CA ALA A 29 -9.73 0.60 -21.38
C ALA A 29 -8.99 1.58 -20.47
N PHE A 30 -9.76 2.53 -19.95
CA PHE A 30 -9.26 3.64 -19.14
C PHE A 30 -10.18 3.80 -17.93
N GLY A 31 -9.57 3.98 -16.76
CA GLY A 31 -10.23 4.48 -15.57
C GLY A 31 -9.53 5.73 -15.11
N GLU A 32 -10.27 6.78 -14.87
CA GLU A 32 -9.78 8.05 -14.37
C GLU A 32 -10.44 8.34 -13.03
N CYS A 33 -9.63 8.56 -12.00
CA CYS A 33 -10.11 8.80 -10.65
C CYS A 33 -9.58 10.13 -10.11
N THR A 34 -10.49 10.92 -9.55
CA THR A 34 -10.22 12.15 -8.78
C THR A 34 -10.66 11.96 -7.33
N ASP A 35 -10.29 12.91 -6.47
CA ASP A 35 -10.54 12.84 -5.03
C ASP A 35 -10.00 11.55 -4.38
N VAL A 36 -8.97 10.96 -5.00
CA VAL A 36 -8.27 9.79 -4.48
C VAL A 36 -7.29 10.29 -3.41
N PRO A 37 -7.38 9.80 -2.15
CA PRO A 37 -6.43 10.20 -1.12
C PRO A 37 -4.99 9.95 -1.58
N SER A 38 -4.10 10.92 -1.31
CA SER A 38 -2.68 10.78 -1.66
C SER A 38 -2.10 9.50 -1.07
N GLY A 39 -1.33 8.76 -1.88
CA GLY A 39 -0.76 7.48 -1.47
C GLY A 39 -1.67 6.26 -1.70
N THR A 40 -2.95 6.44 -2.00
CA THR A 40 -3.82 5.31 -2.40
C THR A 40 -3.32 4.72 -3.71
N MET A 41 -2.93 3.44 -3.69
CA MET A 41 -2.58 2.73 -4.91
C MET A 41 -3.82 2.02 -5.46
N TRP A 42 -4.09 2.19 -6.74
CA TRP A 42 -5.24 1.60 -7.41
C TRP A 42 -4.92 1.30 -8.87
N ARG A 43 -5.74 0.46 -9.51
CA ARG A 43 -5.70 0.20 -10.96
C ARG A 43 -7.11 -0.11 -11.45
N ILE A 44 -7.33 -0.19 -12.76
CA ILE A 44 -8.55 -0.82 -13.29
C ILE A 44 -8.35 -2.33 -13.51
N GLU A 45 -9.43 -3.08 -13.34
CA GLU A 45 -9.59 -4.45 -13.84
C GLU A 45 -10.68 -4.48 -14.90
N VAL A 46 -10.38 -5.09 -16.03
CA VAL A 46 -11.18 -4.97 -17.25
C VAL A 46 -11.55 -6.35 -17.76
N ALA A 47 -12.84 -6.58 -17.97
CA ALA A 47 -13.29 -7.75 -18.72
C ALA A 47 -13.12 -7.46 -20.20
N CYS A 48 -12.23 -8.21 -20.84
CA CYS A 48 -12.02 -8.25 -22.28
C CYS A 48 -12.80 -9.39 -22.90
N PHE A 49 -13.29 -9.19 -24.11
CA PHE A 49 -14.09 -10.15 -24.85
C PHE A 49 -13.47 -10.41 -26.24
N TYR A 50 -13.52 -11.65 -26.71
CA TYR A 50 -13.29 -12.00 -28.11
C TYR A 50 -14.21 -13.16 -28.52
N LEU A 51 -14.32 -13.42 -29.83
CA LEU A 51 -15.11 -14.52 -30.37
C LEU A 51 -14.21 -15.69 -30.77
N GLU A 52 -14.59 -16.89 -30.34
CA GLU A 52 -14.04 -18.15 -30.82
C GLU A 52 -15.15 -18.90 -31.57
N GLY A 53 -15.18 -18.75 -32.90
CA GLY A 53 -16.40 -19.03 -33.68
C GLY A 53 -17.50 -18.04 -33.30
N ASP A 54 -18.70 -18.54 -32.99
CA ASP A 54 -19.82 -17.73 -32.50
C ASP A 54 -19.88 -17.65 -30.97
N GLN A 55 -18.93 -18.26 -30.26
CA GLN A 55 -18.93 -18.28 -28.80
C GLN A 55 -18.18 -17.06 -28.24
N PRO A 56 -18.81 -16.25 -27.37
CA PRO A 56 -18.15 -15.15 -26.70
C PRO A 56 -17.29 -15.68 -25.54
N ILE A 57 -15.98 -15.42 -25.62
CA ILE A 57 -15.02 -15.71 -24.55
C ILE A 57 -14.67 -14.41 -23.84
N THR A 58 -14.72 -14.44 -22.51
CA THR A 58 -14.36 -13.30 -21.65
C THR A 58 -13.14 -13.64 -20.78
N TYR A 59 -12.21 -12.70 -20.63
CA TYR A 59 -11.04 -12.82 -19.77
C TYR A 59 -10.70 -11.48 -19.11
N TRP A 60 -9.95 -11.50 -18.01
CA TRP A 60 -9.63 -10.30 -17.24
C TRP A 60 -8.20 -9.82 -17.51
N VAL A 61 -8.04 -8.50 -17.62
CA VAL A 61 -6.73 -7.84 -17.64
C VAL A 61 -6.68 -6.76 -16.57
N ALA A 62 -5.51 -6.57 -15.99
CA ALA A 62 -5.24 -5.50 -15.05
C ALA A 62 -4.59 -4.31 -15.77
N GLY A 63 -4.95 -3.11 -15.34
CA GLY A 63 -4.33 -1.87 -15.81
C GLY A 63 -3.08 -1.47 -15.03
N SER A 64 -2.49 -0.36 -15.46
CA SER A 64 -1.38 0.29 -14.77
C SER A 64 -1.76 0.70 -13.34
N VAL A 65 -0.87 0.49 -12.38
CA VAL A 65 -1.07 0.95 -11.00
C VAL A 65 -0.79 2.44 -10.92
N ILE A 66 -1.70 3.17 -10.29
CA ILE A 66 -1.69 4.62 -10.08
C ILE A 66 -1.71 4.90 -8.59
N THR A 67 -0.98 5.93 -8.16
CA THR A 67 -0.98 6.43 -6.79
C THR A 67 -1.65 7.79 -6.73
N GLY A 68 -2.67 7.96 -5.89
CA GLY A 68 -3.46 9.19 -5.84
C GLY A 68 -4.32 9.39 -7.09
N ASN A 69 -4.58 10.64 -7.47
CA ASN A 69 -5.35 10.96 -8.67
C ASN A 69 -4.60 10.54 -9.94
N GLY A 70 -5.33 10.05 -10.95
CA GLY A 70 -4.71 9.76 -12.25
C GLY A 70 -5.55 8.85 -13.13
N VAL A 71 -4.89 8.31 -14.17
CA VAL A 71 -5.52 7.47 -15.18
C VAL A 71 -4.84 6.10 -15.21
N SER A 72 -5.58 5.05 -14.84
CA SER A 72 -5.15 3.66 -15.02
C SER A 72 -5.57 3.18 -16.40
N THR A 73 -4.64 2.56 -17.13
CA THR A 73 -4.87 2.10 -18.51
C THR A 73 -4.63 0.61 -18.62
N ALA A 74 -5.48 -0.08 -19.39
CA ALA A 74 -5.35 -1.51 -19.67
C ALA A 74 -5.59 -1.78 -21.16
N MET A 75 -4.96 -2.83 -21.67
CA MET A 75 -5.12 -3.28 -23.05
C MET A 75 -5.46 -4.77 -23.09
N CYS A 76 -6.52 -5.10 -23.83
CA CYS A 76 -6.87 -6.48 -24.12
C CYS A 76 -5.77 -7.13 -24.98
N SER A 77 -5.21 -8.22 -24.48
CA SER A 77 -3.98 -8.82 -25.00
C SER A 77 -4.19 -9.86 -26.10
N ARG A 78 -5.44 -10.28 -26.36
CA ARG A 78 -5.78 -11.27 -27.40
C ARG A 78 -6.06 -10.60 -28.76
N PRO A 79 -5.70 -11.25 -29.89
CA PRO A 79 -6.08 -10.75 -31.22
C PRO A 79 -7.59 -10.54 -31.35
N ARG A 80 -8.00 -9.41 -31.93
CA ARG A 80 -9.42 -9.05 -32.15
C ARG A 80 -10.27 -9.07 -30.87
N SER A 81 -9.65 -8.87 -29.72
CA SER A 81 -10.37 -8.68 -28.47
C SER A 81 -10.71 -7.21 -28.23
N TYR A 82 -11.79 -6.99 -27.49
CA TYR A 82 -12.32 -5.67 -27.17
C TYR A 82 -12.56 -5.56 -25.67
N ALA A 83 -12.31 -4.39 -25.11
CA ALA A 83 -12.68 -4.09 -23.74
C ALA A 83 -14.21 -3.94 -23.66
N THR A 84 -14.81 -4.58 -22.67
CA THR A 84 -16.25 -4.43 -22.40
C THR A 84 -16.49 -3.19 -21.51
N LYS A 85 -17.77 -2.86 -21.28
CA LYS A 85 -18.16 -1.85 -20.29
C LYS A 85 -17.87 -2.25 -18.84
N THR A 86 -17.50 -3.51 -18.61
CA THR A 86 -17.14 -3.98 -17.27
C THR A 86 -15.69 -3.63 -16.97
N ILE A 87 -15.50 -2.40 -16.50
CA ILE A 87 -14.23 -1.83 -16.03
C ILE A 87 -14.41 -1.48 -14.55
N ARG A 88 -13.53 -1.99 -13.70
CA ARG A 88 -13.61 -1.82 -12.25
C ARG A 88 -12.35 -1.14 -11.74
N PRO A 89 -12.39 0.12 -11.29
CA PRO A 89 -11.34 0.65 -10.44
C PRO A 89 -11.26 -0.19 -9.17
N VAL A 90 -10.07 -0.67 -8.83
CA VAL A 90 -9.80 -1.46 -7.64
C VAL A 90 -8.61 -0.87 -6.91
N VAL A 91 -8.79 -0.65 -5.61
CA VAL A 91 -7.70 -0.29 -4.69
C VAL A 91 -6.76 -1.49 -4.55
N VAL A 92 -5.48 -1.31 -4.85
CA VAL A 92 -4.44 -2.35 -4.73
C VAL A 92 -3.47 -2.09 -3.56
N GLY A 93 -3.70 -1.04 -2.77
CA GLY A 93 -3.02 -0.72 -1.50
C GLY A 93 -3.83 0.28 -0.66
N VAL A 94 -3.61 0.35 0.65
CA VAL A 94 -4.42 1.22 1.53
C VAL A 94 -4.14 2.70 1.35
N THR A 95 -5.18 3.51 1.53
CA THR A 95 -5.08 4.97 1.64
C THR A 95 -4.31 5.34 2.89
N GLY A 96 -3.44 6.35 2.85
CA GLY A 96 -2.60 6.67 4.00
C GLY A 96 -1.51 7.68 3.70
N GLN A 97 -1.04 8.38 4.74
CA GLN A 97 0.13 9.27 4.58
C GLN A 97 1.35 8.42 4.22
N GLN A 98 2.17 8.92 3.30
CA GLN A 98 3.36 8.21 2.82
C GLN A 98 4.64 8.98 3.07
N GLY A 99 5.72 8.24 3.25
CA GLY A 99 7.05 8.79 3.36
C GLY A 99 8.00 7.84 4.09
N ARG A 100 9.19 8.35 4.36
CA ARG A 100 10.18 7.76 5.25
C ARG A 100 9.82 8.04 6.70
N LEU A 101 9.79 7.00 7.52
CA LEU A 101 9.72 7.16 8.98
C LEU A 101 11.14 7.42 9.49
N VAL A 102 11.45 8.67 9.78
CA VAL A 102 12.77 9.11 10.27
C VAL A 102 12.72 9.25 11.79
N GLY A 103 13.65 8.62 12.49
CA GLY A 103 13.73 8.62 13.94
C GLY A 103 15.04 9.16 14.49
N TYR A 104 15.38 8.73 15.71
CA TYR A 104 16.58 9.13 16.42
C TYR A 104 17.86 8.91 15.59
N GLY A 105 18.78 9.87 15.64
CA GLY A 105 20.01 9.85 14.85
C GLY A 105 19.82 10.09 13.35
N GLY A 106 18.63 10.52 12.90
CA GLY A 106 18.32 10.73 11.49
C GLY A 106 18.21 9.44 10.68
N LYS A 107 18.03 8.30 11.36
CA LYS A 107 17.91 6.98 10.73
C LYS A 107 16.49 6.72 10.26
N CYS A 108 16.37 5.97 9.18
CA CYS A 108 15.10 5.56 8.60
C CYS A 108 14.70 4.17 9.07
N VAL A 109 13.40 3.96 9.29
CA VAL A 109 12.79 2.62 9.37
C VAL A 109 12.93 1.95 8.01
N ASP A 110 13.54 0.77 7.98
CA ASP A 110 14.05 0.12 6.77
C ASP A 110 13.71 -1.37 6.77
N ILE A 111 13.24 -1.91 5.65
CA ILE A 111 13.11 -3.36 5.47
C ILE A 111 14.50 -3.93 5.16
N ARG A 112 14.99 -4.86 5.97
CA ARG A 112 16.33 -5.40 5.82
C ARG A 112 16.59 -5.94 4.41
N HIS A 113 17.62 -5.38 3.78
CA HIS A 113 18.04 -5.67 2.40
C HIS A 113 16.97 -5.42 1.32
N GLY A 114 15.89 -4.69 1.63
CA GLY A 114 14.76 -4.50 0.71
C GLY A 114 14.05 -5.80 0.32
N SER A 115 14.18 -6.85 1.14
CA SER A 115 13.54 -8.15 0.92
C SER A 115 12.02 -8.04 1.00
N THR A 116 11.31 -8.78 0.15
CA THR A 116 9.84 -8.91 0.20
C THR A 116 9.40 -10.21 0.87
N THR A 117 10.34 -11.01 1.39
CA THR A 117 10.05 -12.25 2.11
C THR A 117 9.44 -11.93 3.46
N ILE A 118 8.36 -12.62 3.84
CA ILE A 118 7.77 -12.50 5.18
C ILE A 118 8.79 -12.83 6.27
N ALA A 119 8.55 -12.34 7.48
CA ALA A 119 9.46 -12.44 8.62
C ALA A 119 10.85 -11.79 8.40
N THR A 120 10.99 -10.97 7.35
CA THR A 120 12.19 -10.12 7.20
C THR A 120 12.18 -9.06 8.31
N PRO A 121 13.28 -8.91 9.08
CA PRO A 121 13.40 -7.88 10.10
C PRO A 121 13.21 -6.47 9.54
N VAL A 122 12.47 -5.64 10.28
CA VAL A 122 12.49 -4.20 10.10
C VAL A 122 13.58 -3.62 10.99
N GLN A 123 14.43 -2.79 10.42
CA GLN A 123 15.66 -2.30 11.04
C GLN A 123 15.76 -0.78 10.92
N ILE A 124 16.77 -0.19 11.57
CA ILE A 124 17.24 1.13 11.20
C ILE A 124 18.34 1.07 10.16
N TYR A 125 18.36 2.06 9.27
CA TYR A 125 19.45 2.27 8.33
C TYR A 125 19.60 3.76 8.01
N ASP A 126 20.73 4.14 7.41
CA ASP A 126 20.85 5.46 6.80
C ASP A 126 19.76 5.66 5.75
N CYS A 127 19.16 6.85 5.74
CA CYS A 127 18.13 7.18 4.78
C CYS A 127 18.71 7.21 3.35
N ASN A 128 18.22 6.33 2.48
CA ASN A 128 18.79 6.08 1.15
C ASN A 128 17.76 6.23 0.00
N GLY A 129 16.48 6.52 0.33
CA GLY A 129 15.44 6.81 -0.66
C GLY A 129 14.93 5.60 -1.44
N THR A 130 15.31 4.39 -1.04
CA THR A 130 14.81 3.16 -1.67
C THR A 130 13.37 2.85 -1.21
N GLY A 131 12.67 2.02 -1.98
CA GLY A 131 11.32 1.56 -1.60
C GLY A 131 11.25 0.79 -0.28
N ALA A 132 12.39 0.26 0.20
CA ALA A 132 12.49 -0.41 1.50
C ALA A 132 12.30 0.53 2.70
N GLN A 133 12.41 1.86 2.48
CA GLN A 133 12.23 2.90 3.48
C GLN A 133 10.96 3.73 3.26
N TRP A 134 10.19 3.41 2.22
CA TRP A 134 8.97 4.13 1.88
C TRP A 134 7.77 3.42 2.49
N TRP A 135 7.20 4.04 3.53
CA TRP A 135 6.11 3.49 4.31
C TRP A 135 4.81 4.25 4.06
N THR A 136 3.70 3.52 4.07
CA THR A 136 2.34 4.05 4.10
C THR A 136 1.75 3.82 5.48
N LEU A 137 1.38 4.90 6.18
CA LEU A 137 0.54 4.85 7.38
C LEU A 137 -0.92 4.75 6.93
N GLY A 138 -1.42 3.52 6.84
CA GLY A 138 -2.75 3.19 6.32
C GLY A 138 -3.89 3.67 7.22
N SER A 139 -5.00 4.08 6.61
CA SER A 139 -6.26 4.41 7.30
C SER A 139 -6.87 3.21 8.04
N ASP A 140 -6.50 1.99 7.64
CA ASP A 140 -6.85 0.73 8.29
C ASP A 140 -5.93 0.40 9.50
N ARG A 141 -5.09 1.36 9.91
CA ARG A 141 -4.08 1.25 10.97
C ARG A 141 -2.90 0.36 10.63
N THR A 142 -2.78 -0.18 9.43
CA THR A 142 -1.57 -0.91 9.04
C THR A 142 -0.47 0.05 8.62
N VAL A 143 0.79 -0.37 8.77
CA VAL A 143 1.96 0.38 8.29
C VAL A 143 2.64 -0.45 7.22
N ARG A 144 2.62 0.00 5.96
CA ARG A 144 2.94 -0.85 4.81
C ARG A 144 4.15 -0.38 4.02
N ALA A 145 4.99 -1.32 3.61
CA ALA A 145 6.05 -1.09 2.64
C ALA A 145 6.26 -2.36 1.80
N LEU A 146 6.62 -2.20 0.54
CA LEU A 146 6.85 -3.31 -0.41
C LEU A 146 5.72 -4.37 -0.45
N GLY A 147 4.46 -3.95 -0.26
CA GLY A 147 3.29 -4.84 -0.27
C GLY A 147 3.12 -5.69 0.99
N LYS A 148 3.82 -5.37 2.08
CA LYS A 148 3.80 -6.06 3.37
C LYS A 148 3.44 -5.11 4.50
N CYS A 149 3.06 -5.65 5.65
CA CYS A 149 2.68 -4.90 6.85
C CYS A 149 3.74 -5.03 7.95
N LEU A 150 3.99 -3.93 8.67
CA LEU A 150 4.80 -3.92 9.88
C LEU A 150 4.11 -4.76 10.95
N ASN A 151 4.77 -5.82 11.39
CA ASN A 151 4.24 -6.82 12.29
C ASN A 151 5.10 -6.94 13.55
N VAL A 152 4.46 -7.14 14.70
CA VAL A 152 5.16 -7.59 15.91
C VAL A 152 5.37 -9.10 15.80
N VAL A 153 6.62 -9.53 15.91
CA VAL A 153 7.01 -10.95 15.79
C VAL A 153 6.17 -11.82 16.71
N TRP A 154 5.39 -12.75 16.13
CA TRP A 154 4.44 -13.64 16.82
C TRP A 154 3.39 -12.95 17.71
N GLY A 155 3.17 -11.64 17.58
CA GLY A 155 2.26 -10.88 18.45
C GLY A 155 2.69 -10.84 19.92
N ARG A 156 3.96 -11.10 20.20
CA ARG A 156 4.52 -11.14 21.56
C ARG A 156 4.55 -9.75 22.19
N SER A 157 4.30 -9.67 23.50
CA SER A 157 4.14 -8.41 24.23
C SER A 157 5.32 -8.11 25.15
N GLU A 158 6.41 -8.86 25.10
CA GLU A 158 7.62 -8.58 25.87
C GLU A 158 8.40 -7.40 25.29
N ASN A 159 8.99 -6.56 26.16
CA ASN A 159 9.91 -5.49 25.73
C ASN A 159 11.11 -6.09 24.98
N GLY A 160 11.47 -5.47 23.86
CA GLY A 160 12.51 -5.95 22.97
C GLY A 160 12.05 -6.98 21.95
N THR A 161 10.77 -7.38 21.95
CA THR A 161 10.20 -8.20 20.85
C THR A 161 10.42 -7.47 19.53
N GLY A 162 11.05 -8.13 18.57
CA GLY A 162 11.37 -7.55 17.28
C GLY A 162 10.12 -7.24 16.44
N VAL A 163 10.28 -6.31 15.50
CA VAL A 163 9.32 -6.12 14.41
C VAL A 163 9.87 -6.63 13.09
N GLU A 164 8.95 -7.05 12.22
CA GLU A 164 9.23 -7.65 10.92
C GLU A 164 8.19 -7.18 9.90
N ILE A 165 8.40 -7.53 8.63
CA ILE A 165 7.34 -7.46 7.63
C ILE A 165 6.60 -8.79 7.52
N TYR A 166 5.28 -8.74 7.40
CA TYR A 166 4.44 -9.92 7.18
C TYR A 166 3.40 -9.66 6.10
N ASP A 167 2.73 -10.71 5.62
CA ASP A 167 1.56 -10.53 4.77
C ASP A 167 0.48 -9.76 5.54
N CYS A 168 -0.12 -8.76 4.89
CA CYS A 168 -1.09 -7.91 5.54
C CYS A 168 -2.37 -8.68 5.88
N ILE A 169 -2.67 -8.79 7.16
CA ILE A 169 -3.90 -9.37 7.70
C ILE A 169 -4.62 -8.25 8.45
N PRO A 170 -5.58 -7.53 7.82
CA PRO A 170 -6.19 -6.33 8.41
C PRO A 170 -6.86 -6.56 9.78
N SER A 171 -7.30 -7.79 10.08
CA SER A 171 -7.86 -8.16 11.39
C SER A 171 -6.81 -8.43 12.48
N SER A 172 -5.54 -8.56 12.12
CA SER A 172 -4.44 -8.79 13.05
C SER A 172 -4.09 -7.50 13.80
N GLN A 173 -4.39 -7.45 15.10
CA GLN A 173 -4.02 -6.30 15.93
C GLN A 173 -2.49 -6.14 16.08
N GLY A 174 -1.72 -7.21 15.85
CA GLY A 174 -0.25 -7.17 15.87
C GLY A 174 0.35 -6.40 14.68
N GLU A 175 -0.43 -6.20 13.62
CA GLU A 175 -0.07 -5.42 12.43
C GLU A 175 -0.68 -4.02 12.42
N GLN A 176 -1.50 -3.70 13.43
CA GLN A 176 -2.13 -2.39 13.56
C GLN A 176 -1.30 -1.48 14.47
N TRP A 177 -1.01 -0.28 13.98
CA TRP A 177 -0.22 0.74 14.65
C TRP A 177 -0.94 2.09 14.57
N ILE A 178 -0.98 2.79 15.70
CA ILE A 178 -1.65 4.08 15.83
C ILE A 178 -0.56 5.14 16.05
N PRO A 179 -0.32 6.04 15.08
CA PRO A 179 0.50 7.22 15.28
C PRO A 179 -0.06 8.07 16.43
N GLN A 180 0.80 8.47 17.34
CA GLN A 180 0.45 9.30 18.49
C GLN A 180 0.85 10.75 18.22
N ALA A 181 0.18 11.70 18.90
CA ALA A 181 0.49 13.13 18.79
C ALA A 181 1.93 13.48 19.22
N ASP A 182 2.53 12.64 20.06
CA ASP A 182 3.90 12.81 20.54
C ASP A 182 4.96 12.24 19.58
N GLY A 183 4.56 11.78 18.38
CA GLY A 183 5.43 11.20 17.35
C GLY A 183 5.73 9.70 17.55
N SER A 184 5.22 9.06 18.58
CA SER A 184 5.36 7.60 18.73
C SER A 184 4.40 6.81 17.84
N LEU A 185 4.77 5.57 17.52
CA LEU A 185 3.93 4.65 16.76
C LEU A 185 3.57 3.47 17.67
N LYS A 186 2.33 3.45 18.17
CA LYS A 186 1.87 2.50 19.20
C LYS A 186 1.16 1.31 18.57
N ASN A 187 1.61 0.10 18.88
CA ASN A 187 0.96 -1.13 18.44
C ASN A 187 -0.38 -1.35 19.18
N VAL A 188 -1.41 -1.79 18.45
CA VAL A 188 -2.76 -2.01 18.99
C VAL A 188 -2.81 -3.23 19.91
N LEU A 189 -2.19 -4.35 19.52
CA LEU A 189 -2.22 -5.59 20.30
C LEU A 189 -1.49 -5.45 21.63
N THR A 190 -0.28 -4.90 21.60
CA THR A 190 0.63 -4.90 22.77
C THR A 190 0.54 -3.62 23.60
N GLY A 191 0.01 -2.54 23.04
CA GLY A 191 0.02 -1.22 23.68
C GLY A 191 1.42 -0.60 23.81
N LYS A 192 2.43 -1.17 23.15
CA LYS A 192 3.83 -0.71 23.19
C LYS A 192 4.19 0.09 21.95
N CYS A 193 5.26 0.87 22.03
CA CYS A 193 5.70 1.76 20.97
C CYS A 193 6.82 1.12 20.14
N LEU A 194 6.85 1.39 18.83
CA LEU A 194 7.99 1.08 17.96
C LEU A 194 9.24 1.78 18.49
N ASP A 195 10.28 1.00 18.75
CA ASP A 195 11.44 1.42 19.54
C ASP A 195 12.76 1.07 18.82
N LEU A 196 13.64 2.07 18.73
CA LEU A 196 15.06 1.85 18.47
C LEU A 196 15.74 1.38 19.76
N LEU A 197 15.87 0.06 19.87
CA LEU A 197 16.32 -0.63 21.09
C LEU A 197 17.69 -0.11 21.55
N GLY A 198 17.74 0.36 22.80
CA GLY A 198 18.98 0.81 23.44
C GLY A 198 19.61 2.04 22.79
N PHE A 199 18.88 2.82 21.98
CA PHE A 199 19.40 3.97 21.22
C PHE A 199 20.56 3.62 20.26
N ASP A 200 20.73 2.35 19.90
CA ASP A 200 21.85 1.92 19.06
C ASP A 200 21.62 2.32 17.60
N THR A 201 22.25 3.41 17.17
CA THR A 201 22.14 3.96 15.80
C THR A 201 23.01 3.24 14.76
N THR A 202 23.64 2.11 15.13
CA THR A 202 24.38 1.29 14.18
C THR A 202 23.43 0.76 13.09
N ASN A 203 23.85 0.85 11.83
CA ASN A 203 23.02 0.35 10.72
C ASN A 203 22.70 -1.15 10.89
N ALA A 204 21.53 -1.53 10.38
CA ALA A 204 20.99 -2.89 10.40
C ALA A 204 20.55 -3.44 11.77
N ARG A 205 20.53 -2.60 12.81
CA ARG A 205 19.88 -2.96 14.08
C ARG A 205 18.38 -3.10 13.89
N GLN A 206 17.86 -4.26 14.27
CA GLN A 206 16.43 -4.55 14.21
C GLN A 206 15.68 -3.67 15.21
N LEU A 207 14.57 -3.09 14.77
CA LEU A 207 13.63 -2.39 15.65
C LEU A 207 12.81 -3.39 16.45
N GLY A 208 12.31 -2.95 17.60
CA GLY A 208 11.40 -3.74 18.40
C GLY A 208 10.26 -2.92 18.96
N ILE A 209 9.56 -3.50 19.93
CA ILE A 209 8.58 -2.80 20.75
C ILE A 209 9.12 -2.61 22.17
N TRP A 210 8.75 -1.51 22.79
CA TRP A 210 9.02 -1.25 24.21
C TRP A 210 7.88 -0.45 24.83
N ASP A 211 7.77 -0.50 26.17
CA ASP A 211 6.87 0.41 26.90
C ASP A 211 7.05 1.85 26.42
N CYS A 212 5.93 2.48 26.07
CA CYS A 212 5.92 3.86 25.63
C CYS A 212 6.42 4.75 26.77
N ASN A 213 7.58 5.36 26.60
CA ASN A 213 8.29 6.10 27.66
C ASN A 213 8.58 7.56 27.30
N GLY A 214 8.12 8.01 26.12
CA GLY A 214 8.24 9.39 25.66
C GLY A 214 9.65 9.77 25.18
N LEU A 215 10.61 8.85 25.19
CA LEU A 215 11.98 9.11 24.79
C LEU A 215 12.14 9.19 23.26
N ALA A 216 13.24 9.83 22.84
CA ALA A 216 13.49 10.16 21.43
C ALA A 216 13.66 8.93 20.52
N ASN A 217 14.12 7.78 21.04
CA ASN A 217 14.27 6.53 20.29
C ASN A 217 12.94 5.87 19.92
N GLN A 218 11.81 6.38 20.43
CA GLN A 218 10.46 5.93 20.08
C GLN A 218 9.71 6.93 19.19
N LYS A 219 10.39 7.99 18.71
CA LYS A 219 9.76 9.06 17.93
C LYS A 219 10.10 8.90 16.46
N TRP A 220 9.07 8.98 15.62
CA TRP A 220 9.15 8.76 14.19
C TRP A 220 8.39 9.87 13.47
N VAL A 221 9.10 10.60 12.61
CA VAL A 221 8.54 11.65 11.77
C VAL A 221 8.37 11.08 10.36
N LEU A 222 7.14 11.13 9.85
CA LEU A 222 6.88 10.77 8.46
C LEU A 222 7.33 11.91 7.54
N THR A 223 8.29 11.62 6.68
CA THR A 223 8.95 12.60 5.80
C THR A 223 8.78 12.18 4.35
N PRO A 224 8.23 13.02 3.45
CA PRO A 224 8.08 12.68 2.04
C PRO A 224 9.42 12.43 1.30
#